data_AF-A0A7V0P4Z0-F1
#
_entry.id   AF-A0A7V0P4Z0-F1
#
_cell.length_a   1.000
_cell.length_b   1.000
_cell.length_c   1.000
_cell.angle_alpha   90.00
_cell.angle_beta   90.00
_cell.angle_gamma   90.00
#
_symmetry.space_group_name_H-M   'P 1'
#
loop_
_entity.id
_entity.type
_entity.pdbx_description
1 polymer ?
#
loop_
_entity_poly.entity_id
_entity_poly.type
_entity_poly.pdbx_seq_one_letter_code
_entity_poly.pdbx_strand_id
1 'polypeptide(L)' 'MTDKVSSKTIADFGRQWANYTENTGYYASANVLDDLFGPLIDKESISGKKIADVGAGTGRFVKMFHELGAKHILALE' A
#
# COMPACT_ATOMS: atom_id res chain seq x y z
N MET A 1 -15.05 -6.98 18.14
CA MET A 1 -15.64 -5.70 17.68
C MET A 1 -17.10 -5.96 17.36
N THR A 2 -18.01 -5.02 17.62
CA THR A 2 -19.42 -5.16 17.22
C THR A 2 -19.58 -4.83 15.74
N ASP A 3 -20.42 -5.57 15.01
CA ASP A 3 -20.57 -5.46 13.55
C ASP A 3 -20.83 -4.02 13.08
N LYS A 4 -21.60 -3.26 13.88
CA LYS A 4 -21.92 -1.85 13.60
C LYS A 4 -20.69 -0.94 13.58
N VAL A 5 -19.69 -1.20 14.42
CA VAL A 5 -18.44 -0.43 14.43
C VAL A 5 -17.62 -0.79 13.19
N SER A 6 -17.49 -2.07 12.86
CA SER A 6 -16.75 -2.53 11.69
C SER A 6 -17.32 -1.97 10.38
N SER A 7 -18.65 -2.01 10.18
CA SER A 7 -19.28 -1.44 8.98
C SER A 7 -19.06 0.07 8.86
N LYS A 8 -19.09 0.80 9.99
CA LYS A 8 -18.80 2.23 9.99
C LYS A 8 -17.33 2.50 9.63
N THR A 9 -16.39 1.74 10.20
CA THR A 9 -14.96 1.88 9.89
C THR A 9 -14.70 1.68 8.40
N ILE A 10 -15.25 0.62 7.79
CA ILE A 10 -15.12 0.37 6.35
C ILE A 10 -15.68 1.55 5.54
N ALA A 11 -16.88 2.02 5.88
CA ALA A 11 -17.50 3.15 5.20
C ALA A 11 -16.69 4.45 5.33
N ASP A 12 -16.06 4.69 6.49
CA ASP A 12 -15.27 5.89 6.75
C ASP A 12 -13.96 5.88 5.94
N PHE A 13 -13.24 4.76 5.90
CA PHE A 13 -12.04 4.60 5.07
C PHE A 13 -12.35 4.70 3.57
N GLY A 14 -13.45 4.09 3.12
CA GLY A 14 -13.90 4.21 1.73
C GLY A 14 -14.15 5.66 1.30
N ARG A 15 -14.69 6.51 2.19
CA ARG A 15 -14.85 7.94 1.91
C ARG A 15 -13.53 8.71 1.88
N GLN A 16 -12.58 8.35 2.73
CA GLN A 16 -11.27 9.00 2.74
C GLN A 16 -10.51 8.77 1.43
N TRP A 17 -10.53 7.55 0.89
CA TRP A 17 -9.88 7.25 -0.40
C TRP A 17 -10.49 7.99 -1.58
N ALA A 18 -11.81 8.25 -1.56
CA ALA A 18 -12.46 9.05 -2.60
C ALA A 18 -12.02 10.54 -2.57
N ASN A 19 -11.55 11.04 -1.43
CA ASN A 19 -11.13 12.43 -1.26
C ASN A 19 -9.63 12.64 -1.51
N TYR A 20 -8.79 11.63 -1.27
CA TYR A 20 -7.33 11.70 -1.39
C TYR A 20 -6.82 10.73 -2.45
N THR A 21 -6.99 11.11 -3.72
CA THR A 21 -6.72 10.23 -4.88
C THR A 21 -5.28 10.26 -5.36
N GLU A 22 -4.51 11.28 -4.97
CA GLU A 22 -3.15 11.49 -5.45
C GLU A 22 -2.10 11.01 -4.44
N ASN A 23 -1.13 10.24 -4.93
CA ASN A 23 0.04 9.83 -4.16
C ASN A 23 1.28 10.49 -4.77
N THR A 24 1.78 11.56 -4.13
CA THR A 24 2.93 12.34 -4.62
C THR A 24 4.00 12.60 -3.54
N GLY A 25 5.16 13.10 -3.96
CA GLY A 25 6.28 13.45 -3.08
C GLY A 25 6.99 12.24 -2.46
N TYR A 26 7.78 12.47 -1.40
CA TYR A 26 8.53 11.43 -0.70
C TYR A 26 7.63 10.31 -0.19
N TYR A 27 6.48 10.68 0.35
CA TYR A 27 5.43 9.77 0.79
C TYR A 27 5.05 8.73 -0.27
N ALA A 28 5.02 9.09 -1.55
CA ALA A 28 4.66 8.19 -2.64
C ALA A 28 5.86 7.62 -3.42
N SER A 29 7.09 7.87 -2.96
CA SER A 29 8.29 7.35 -3.60
C SER A 29 8.69 5.99 -3.02
N ALA A 30 9.32 5.14 -3.84
CA ALA A 30 9.89 3.87 -3.37
C ALA A 30 10.95 4.05 -2.26
N ASN A 31 11.55 5.23 -2.12
CA ASN A 31 12.54 5.52 -1.08
C ASN A 31 11.94 5.49 0.33
N VAL A 32 10.65 5.75 0.49
CA VAL A 32 9.98 5.64 1.80
C VAL A 32 10.01 4.22 2.35
N LEU A 33 10.20 3.21 1.48
CA LEU A 33 10.28 1.82 1.89
C LEU A 33 11.54 1.53 2.70
N ASP A 34 12.64 2.26 2.47
CA ASP A 34 13.87 2.09 3.27
C ASP A 34 13.61 2.45 4.73
N ASP A 35 12.84 3.53 4.97
CA ASP A 35 12.45 3.95 6.31
C ASP A 35 11.44 2.98 6.96
N LEU A 36 10.51 2.43 6.16
CA LEU A 36 9.44 1.56 6.65
C LEU A 36 9.92 0.14 6.95
N PHE A 37 10.75 -0.43 6.07
CA PHE A 37 11.32 -1.76 6.25
C PHE A 37 12.50 -1.73 7.22
N GLY A 38 13.24 -0.63 7.25
CA GLY A 38 14.47 -0.51 8.03
C GLY A 38 15.45 -1.64 7.68
N PRO A 39 16.12 -2.26 8.67
CA PRO A 39 17.12 -3.30 8.41
C PRO A 39 16.54 -4.68 8.08
N LEU A 40 15.21 -4.83 8.05
CA LEU A 40 14.57 -6.14 7.93
C LEU A 40 14.43 -6.60 6.47
N ILE A 41 14.16 -5.67 5.57
CA ILE A 41 13.91 -5.95 4.16
C ILE A 41 14.58 -4.87 3.33
N ASP A 42 15.42 -5.30 2.39
CA ASP A 42 16.01 -4.44 1.37
C ASP A 42 14.99 -4.22 0.25
N LYS A 43 14.69 -2.98 -0.14
CA LYS A 43 13.62 -2.72 -1.14
C LYS A 43 13.99 -3.31 -2.51
N GLU A 44 15.27 -3.43 -2.81
CA GLU A 44 15.81 -4.05 -4.03
C GLU A 44 15.42 -5.55 -4.11
N SER A 45 15.12 -6.19 -2.97
CA SER A 45 14.64 -7.58 -2.92
C SER A 45 13.23 -7.79 -3.48
N ILE A 46 12.47 -6.70 -3.73
CA ILE A 46 11.12 -6.73 -4.30
C ILE A 46 11.12 -7.22 -5.76
N SER A 47 12.20 -6.98 -6.49
CA SER A 47 12.28 -7.34 -7.90
C SER A 47 12.00 -8.83 -8.14
N GLY A 48 11.09 -9.12 -9.07
CA GLY A 48 10.68 -10.47 -9.42
C GLY A 48 9.80 -11.20 -8.39
N LYS A 49 9.47 -10.57 -7.25
CA LYS A 49 8.64 -11.18 -6.20
C LYS A 49 7.15 -11.15 -6.54
N LYS A 50 6.41 -12.08 -5.93
CA LYS A 50 4.95 -12.01 -5.85
C LYS A 50 4.58 -11.40 -4.51
N ILE A 51 3.80 -10.33 -4.51
CA ILE A 51 3.45 -9.54 -3.32
C ILE A 51 1.93 -9.54 -3.14
N ALA A 52 1.48 -9.63 -1.90
CA ALA A 52 0.11 -9.33 -1.50
C ALA A 52 0.12 -8.02 -0.69
N ASP A 53 -0.61 -7.02 -1.16
CA ASP A 53 -0.79 -5.72 -0.49
C ASP A 53 -2.20 -5.69 0.10
N VAL A 54 -2.31 -5.83 1.43
CA VAL A 54 -3.58 -5.99 2.15
C VAL A 54 -3.95 -4.67 2.80
N GLY A 55 -5.14 -4.15 2.50
CA GLY A 55 -5.51 -2.77 2.81
C GLY A 55 -4.83 -1.79 1.86
N ALA A 56 -4.80 -2.15 0.57
CA ALA A 56 -4.05 -1.42 -0.46
C ALA A 56 -4.58 0.01 -0.67
N GLY A 57 -5.81 0.30 -0.25
CA GLY A 57 -6.47 1.59 -0.39
C GLY A 57 -6.44 2.10 -1.84
N THR A 58 -5.91 3.32 -2.03
CA THR A 58 -5.75 3.92 -3.37
C THR A 58 -4.53 3.40 -4.14
N GLY A 59 -3.82 2.38 -3.66
CA GLY A 59 -2.73 1.72 -4.37
C GLY A 59 -1.37 2.40 -4.23
N ARG A 60 -1.14 3.14 -3.14
CA ARG A 60 0.16 3.80 -2.87
C ARG A 60 1.33 2.83 -2.96
N PHE A 61 1.28 1.72 -2.22
CA PHE A 61 2.36 0.74 -2.17
C PHE A 61 2.37 -0.15 -3.40
N VAL A 62 1.20 -0.50 -3.96
CA VAL A 62 1.08 -1.17 -5.27
C VAL A 62 1.94 -0.47 -6.33
N LYS A 63 1.86 0.87 -6.45
CA LYS A 63 2.67 1.65 -7.39
C LYS A 63 4.17 1.47 -7.11
N MET A 64 4.59 1.59 -5.85
CA MET A 64 6.00 1.44 -5.46
C MET A 64 6.54 0.03 -5.77
N PHE A 65 5.77 -1.02 -5.45
CA PHE A 65 6.16 -2.39 -5.73
C PHE A 65 6.26 -2.65 -7.24
N HIS A 66 5.37 -2.04 -8.02
CA HIS A 66 5.43 -2.11 -9.48
C HIS A 66 6.70 -1.43 -10.02
N GLU A 67 7.03 -0.22 -9.53
CA GLU A 67 8.24 0.52 -9.91
C GLU A 67 9.53 -0.24 -9.56
N LEU A 68 9.53 -0.98 -8.45
CA LEU A 68 10.65 -1.83 -8.01
C LEU A 68 10.70 -3.21 -8.72
N GLY A 69 9.82 -3.45 -9.68
CA GLY A 69 9.86 -4.63 -10.54
C GLY A 69 9.25 -5.89 -9.94
N ALA A 70 8.27 -5.76 -9.04
CA ALA A 70 7.50 -6.91 -8.57
C ALA A 70 6.87 -7.67 -9.76
N LYS A 71 6.96 -9.00 -9.74
CA LYS A 71 6.45 -9.88 -10.81
C LYS A 71 4.93 -9.95 -10.83
N HIS A 72 4.31 -9.93 -9.65
CA HIS A 72 2.86 -9.96 -9.50
C HIS A 72 2.48 -9.28 -8.20
N ILE A 73 1.43 -8.46 -8.23
CA ILE A 73 0.91 -7.77 -7.05
C ILE A 73 -0.57 -8.13 -6.95
N LEU A 74 -0.95 -8.73 -5.83
CA LEU A 74 -2.35 -8.91 -5.44
C LEU A 74 -2.70 -7.78 -4.47
N ALA A 75 -3.48 -6.81 -4.94
CA ALA A 75 -4.02 -5.74 -4.10
C ALA A 75 -5.39 -6.18 -3.57
N LEU A 76 -5.54 -6.20 -2.24
CA LEU A 76 -6.77 -6.55 -1.56
C LEU A 76 -7.24 -5.39 -0.68
N GLU A 77 -8.54 -5.14 -0.73
CA GLU A 77 -9.26 -4.23 0.15
C GLU A 77 -10.49 -4.91 0.75
#